data_AF-A0A415HVI4-F1
#
_entry.id   AF-A0A415HVI4-F1
#
_cell.length_a   1.000
_cell.length_b   1.000
_cell.length_c   1.000
_cell.angle_alpha   90.00
_cell.angle_beta   90.00
_cell.angle_gamma   90.00
#
_symmetry.space_group_name_H-M   'P 1'
#
loop_
_entity.id
_entity.type
_entity.pdbx_description
1 polymer ?
#
loop_
_entity_poly.entity_id
_entity_poly.type
_entity_poly.pdbx_seq_one_letter_code
_entity_poly.pdbx_strand_id
1 'polypeptide(L)'
;MGLAKSGILSEVEFYKMIMLPYEDQPDYLLCDDFKWIENEFFVWIRHDRIEDFVDYFVTKFGKECFDYKSTKADLTIDHVIINMTDLIGHAVDIESVFPKDPRMFSEKIDDHIMWG
;
A
#
# COMPACT_ATOMS: atom_id res chain seq x y z
N MET A 1 0.67 18.50 -15.96
CA MET A 1 1.76 17.56 -15.62
C MET A 1 2.05 17.75 -14.15
N GLY A 2 1.36 17.00 -13.29
CA GLY A 2 1.63 16.99 -11.86
C GLY A 2 2.80 16.06 -11.61
N LEU A 3 3.83 16.53 -10.90
CA LEU A 3 4.91 15.69 -10.41
C LEU A 3 4.29 14.64 -9.48
N ALA A 4 4.39 13.36 -9.83
CA ALA A 4 4.18 12.29 -8.87
C ALA A 4 5.09 12.58 -7.68
N LYS A 5 4.51 12.75 -6.50
CA LYS A 5 5.26 12.97 -5.26
C LYS A 5 5.93 11.64 -4.87
N SER A 6 6.92 11.17 -5.62
CA SER A 6 7.76 10.07 -5.15
C SER A 6 8.65 10.57 -4.02
N GLY A 7 8.62 9.94 -2.86
CA GLY A 7 9.43 10.29 -1.69
C GLY A 7 8.69 10.07 -0.38
N ILE A 8 9.47 9.88 0.70
CA ILE A 8 9.12 9.34 2.05
C ILE A 8 7.67 9.52 2.52
N LEU A 9 7.03 10.66 2.26
CA LEU A 9 5.63 10.88 2.61
C LEU A 9 4.67 9.89 1.92
N SER A 10 4.92 9.53 0.66
CA SER A 10 4.09 8.58 -0.08
C SER A 10 4.27 7.15 0.44
N GLU A 11 5.49 6.77 0.80
CA GLU A 11 5.80 5.51 1.46
C GLU A 11 5.09 5.40 2.83
N VAL A 12 5.10 6.48 3.63
CA VAL A 12 4.38 6.53 4.92
C VAL A 12 2.87 6.44 4.72
N GLU A 13 2.29 7.16 3.77
CA GLU A 13 0.85 7.08 3.48
C GLU A 13 0.45 5.69 2.95
N PHE A 14 1.34 5.02 2.21
CA PHE A 14 1.13 3.65 1.74
C PHE A 14 1.16 2.65 2.89
N TYR A 15 2.12 2.79 3.81
CA TYR A 15 2.14 2.03 5.06
C TYR A 15 0.85 2.20 5.85
N LYS A 16 0.43 3.45 6.05
CA LYS A 16 -0.82 3.76 6.77
C LYS A 16 -2.03 3.14 6.08
N MET A 17 -2.15 3.25 4.75
CA MET A 17 -3.28 2.66 4.03
C MET A 17 -3.48 1.17 4.35
N ILE A 18 -2.39 0.41 4.46
CA ILE A 18 -2.41 -1.03 4.68
C ILE A 18 -2.53 -1.38 6.16
N MET A 19 -1.78 -0.71 7.03
CA MET A 19 -1.64 -1.09 8.45
C MET A 19 -2.53 -0.30 9.40
N LEU A 20 -2.76 0.98 9.10
CA LEU A 20 -3.44 1.92 10.00
C LEU A 20 -4.06 3.09 9.22
N PRO A 21 -5.11 2.83 8.43
CA PRO A 21 -5.66 3.84 7.52
C PRO A 21 -6.35 4.98 8.29
N TYR A 22 -6.90 4.69 9.46
CA TYR A 22 -7.57 5.66 10.33
C TYR A 22 -6.99 5.57 11.74
N GLU A 23 -6.21 6.58 12.14
CA GLU A 23 -5.53 6.61 13.45
C GLU A 23 -6.52 6.56 14.64
N ASP A 24 -7.75 7.03 14.44
CA ASP A 24 -8.84 7.01 15.43
C ASP A 24 -9.68 5.72 15.41
N GLN A 25 -9.49 4.85 14.41
CA GLN A 25 -10.22 3.59 14.23
C GLN A 25 -9.27 2.45 13.86
N PRO A 26 -8.41 1.99 14.80
CA PRO A 26 -7.37 1.00 14.50
C PRO A 26 -7.91 -0.35 14.04
N ASP A 27 -9.15 -0.69 14.42
CA ASP A 27 -9.80 -1.94 14.00
C ASP A 27 -10.45 -1.84 12.60
N TYR A 28 -10.49 -0.64 12.01
CA TYR A 28 -11.03 -0.41 10.67
C TYR A 28 -9.92 -0.56 9.62
N LEU A 29 -9.68 -1.79 9.19
CA LEU A 29 -8.72 -2.09 8.14
C LEU A 29 -9.34 -1.99 6.74
N LEU A 30 -8.60 -1.40 5.81
CA LEU A 30 -8.94 -1.40 4.37
C LEU A 30 -8.48 -2.69 3.69
N CYS A 31 -7.40 -3.30 4.19
CA CYS A 31 -6.85 -4.56 3.69
C CYS A 31 -6.89 -5.61 4.80
N ASP A 32 -7.45 -6.79 4.50
CA ASP A 32 -7.48 -7.92 5.42
C ASP A 32 -6.13 -8.67 5.44
N ASP A 33 -5.42 -8.69 4.30
CA ASP A 33 -4.13 -9.36 4.14
C ASP A 33 -3.28 -8.67 3.06
N PHE A 34 -1.97 -8.91 3.09
CA PHE A 34 -1.03 -8.43 2.08
C PHE A 34 0.21 -9.34 2.02
N LYS A 35 0.79 -9.50 0.82
CA LYS A 35 2.04 -10.27 0.67
C LYS A 35 2.73 -10.00 -0.65
N TRP A 36 4.02 -10.29 -0.65
CA TRP A 36 4.77 -10.51 -1.89
C TRP A 36 4.46 -11.90 -2.45
N ILE A 37 4.17 -11.96 -3.75
CA ILE A 37 4.19 -13.20 -4.54
C ILE A 37 5.19 -12.97 -5.65
N GLU A 38 6.29 -13.74 -5.61
CA GLU A 38 7.45 -13.51 -6.47
C GLU A 38 8.00 -12.07 -6.30
N ASN A 39 7.80 -11.20 -7.31
CA ASN A 39 8.27 -9.81 -7.31
C ASN A 39 7.13 -8.79 -7.34
N GLU A 40 5.89 -9.21 -7.10
CA GLU A 40 4.71 -8.34 -7.09
C GLU A 40 4.09 -8.34 -5.68
N PHE A 41 3.59 -7.17 -5.25
CA PHE A 41 2.99 -6.97 -3.94
C PHE A 41 1.47 -6.88 -4.07
N PHE A 42 0.78 -7.74 -3.35
CA PHE A 42 -0.68 -7.88 -3.43
C PHE A 42 -1.34 -7.52 -2.11
N VAL A 43 -2.55 -6.98 -2.20
CA VAL A 43 -3.44 -6.71 -1.05
C VAL A 43 -4.79 -7.38 -1.26
N TRP A 44 -5.40 -7.85 -0.17
CA TRP A 44 -6.73 -8.46 -0.13
C TRP A 44 -7.70 -7.46 0.51
N ILE A 45 -8.68 -7.02 -0.26
CA ILE A 45 -9.65 -6.01 0.15
C ILE A 45 -11.03 -6.66 0.15
N ARG A 46 -11.75 -6.60 1.27
CA ARG A 46 -13.13 -7.10 1.31
C ARG A 46 -14.01 -6.29 0.37
N HIS A 47 -14.99 -6.93 -0.25
CA HIS A 47 -15.87 -6.28 -1.22
C HIS A 47 -16.55 -5.01 -0.68
N ASP A 48 -16.92 -5.01 0.61
CA ASP A 48 -17.54 -3.89 1.31
C ASP A 48 -16.57 -2.74 1.65
N ARG A 49 -15.28 -2.89 1.37
CA ARG A 49 -14.21 -1.91 1.65
C ARG A 49 -13.59 -1.29 0.41
N ILE A 50 -13.98 -1.71 -0.79
CA ILE A 50 -13.36 -1.24 -2.04
C ILE A 50 -13.56 0.26 -2.23
N GLU A 51 -14.75 0.78 -1.94
CA GLU A 51 -15.03 2.22 -2.09
C GLU A 51 -14.14 3.04 -1.17
N ASP A 52 -14.07 2.69 0.11
CA ASP A 52 -13.18 3.34 1.09
C ASP A 52 -11.70 3.24 0.69
N PHE A 53 -11.29 2.08 0.16
CA PHE A 53 -9.93 1.88 -0.33
C PHE A 53 -9.59 2.84 -1.47
N VAL A 54 -10.47 2.95 -2.47
CA VAL A 54 -10.28 3.85 -3.61
C VAL A 54 -10.31 5.31 -3.16
N ASP A 55 -11.22 5.67 -2.25
CA ASP A 55 -11.32 7.02 -1.72
C ASP A 55 -10.09 7.43 -0.91
N TYR A 56 -9.59 6.54 -0.05
CA TYR A 56 -8.34 6.75 0.67
C TYR A 56 -7.20 6.95 -0.33
N PHE A 57 -7.06 6.05 -1.29
CA PHE A 57 -6.00 6.09 -2.29
C PHE A 57 -6.01 7.43 -3.03
N VAL A 58 -7.16 7.81 -3.59
CA VAL A 58 -7.31 9.04 -4.36
C VAL A 58 -7.03 10.28 -3.51
N THR A 59 -7.45 10.27 -2.25
CA THR A 59 -7.25 11.38 -1.31
C THR A 59 -5.78 11.57 -0.98
N LYS A 60 -5.02 10.48 -0.78
CA LYS A 60 -3.62 10.55 -0.36
C LYS A 60 -2.62 10.65 -1.52
N PHE A 61 -2.85 9.91 -2.59
CA PHE A 61 -1.91 9.80 -3.71
C PHE A 61 -2.34 10.60 -4.94
N GLY A 62 -3.61 10.97 -5.06
CA GLY A 62 -4.16 11.63 -6.24
C GLY A 62 -4.65 10.62 -7.30
N LYS A 63 -5.61 11.05 -8.12
CA LYS A 63 -6.24 10.20 -9.17
C LYS A 63 -5.25 9.79 -10.25
N GLU A 64 -4.23 10.60 -10.50
CA GLU A 64 -3.19 10.39 -11.48
C GLU A 64 -2.27 9.21 -11.15
N CYS A 65 -2.17 8.83 -9.88
CA CYS A 65 -1.38 7.69 -9.42
C CYS A 65 -2.15 6.37 -9.52
N PHE A 66 -3.44 6.39 -9.86
CA PHE A 66 -4.28 5.20 -9.92
C PHE A 66 -4.22 4.58 -11.34
N ASP A 67 -3.22 3.74 -11.60
CA ASP A 67 -3.05 3.09 -12.90
C ASP A 67 -3.94 1.86 -13.10
N TYR A 68 -5.25 2.08 -13.15
CA TYR A 68 -6.25 1.02 -13.28
C TYR A 68 -6.22 0.25 -14.60
N LYS A 69 -5.54 0.77 -15.64
CA LYS A 69 -5.54 0.13 -16.97
C LYS A 69 -4.54 -1.01 -17.07
N SER A 70 -3.42 -0.89 -16.37
CA SER A 70 -2.37 -1.89 -16.31
C SER A 70 -2.51 -2.82 -15.09
N THR A 71 -3.26 -2.39 -14.07
CA THR A 71 -3.43 -3.13 -12.82
C THR A 71 -4.20 -4.43 -13.01
N LYS A 72 -3.57 -5.54 -12.61
CA LYS A 72 -4.25 -6.83 -12.45
C LYS A 72 -5.02 -6.85 -11.12
N ALA A 73 -6.26 -7.31 -11.18
CA ALA A 73 -7.06 -7.60 -10.00
C ALA A 73 -7.86 -8.88 -10.18
N ASP A 74 -7.90 -9.70 -9.14
CA ASP A 74 -8.65 -10.96 -9.11
C ASP A 74 -9.83 -10.85 -8.16
N LEU A 75 -10.99 -11.34 -8.60
CA LEU A 75 -12.20 -11.41 -7.79
C LEU A 75 -12.30 -12.79 -7.15
N THR A 76 -12.46 -12.82 -5.83
CA THR A 76 -12.75 -14.03 -5.06
C THR A 76 -14.10 -13.91 -4.35
N ILE A 77 -14.51 -14.96 -3.63
CA ILE A 77 -15.79 -14.98 -2.92
C ILE A 77 -15.91 -13.84 -1.90
N ASP A 78 -14.83 -13.55 -1.18
CA ASP A 78 -14.85 -12.59 -0.07
C ASP A 78 -14.04 -11.30 -0.37
N HIS A 79 -13.10 -11.36 -1.30
CA HIS A 79 -12.14 -10.28 -1.55
C HIS A 79 -11.97 -9.93 -3.03
N VAL A 80 -11.57 -8.68 -3.27
CA VAL A 80 -10.80 -8.28 -4.45
C VAL A 80 -9.32 -8.27 -4.08
N ILE A 81 -8.52 -8.97 -4.86
CA ILE A 81 -7.07 -9.03 -4.72
C ILE A 81 -6.49 -8.05 -5.74
N ILE A 82 -5.70 -7.07 -5.30
CA ILE A 82 -5.13 -6.04 -6.18
C ILE A 82 -3.61 -6.15 -6.18
N ASN A 83 -3.00 -6.14 -7.37
CA ASN A 83 -1.57 -5.95 -7.53
C ASN A 83 -1.19 -4.48 -7.32
N MET A 84 -0.59 -4.17 -6.17
CA MET A 84 -0.17 -2.80 -5.85
C MET A 84 1.12 -2.40 -6.56
N THR A 85 1.94 -3.37 -6.97
CA THR A 85 3.13 -3.08 -7.80
C THR A 85 2.71 -2.45 -9.13
N ASP A 86 1.66 -2.98 -9.76
CA ASP A 86 1.10 -2.38 -10.97
C ASP A 86 0.39 -1.05 -10.66
N LEU A 87 -0.42 -1.02 -9.60
CA LEU A 87 -1.29 0.12 -9.31
C LEU A 87 -0.52 1.39 -8.93
N ILE A 88 0.47 1.29 -8.04
CA ILE A 88 1.17 2.45 -7.45
C ILE A 88 2.69 2.30 -7.41
N GLY A 89 3.26 1.17 -7.85
CA GLY A 89 4.72 0.95 -7.79
C GLY A 89 5.55 1.97 -8.59
N HIS A 90 4.93 2.69 -9.53
CA HIS A 90 5.57 3.81 -10.24
C HIS A 90 5.71 5.09 -9.40
N ALA A 91 4.96 5.21 -8.31
CA ALA A 91 4.91 6.38 -7.44
C ALA A 91 5.46 6.12 -6.02
N VAL A 92 5.48 4.86 -5.58
CA VAL A 92 5.90 4.44 -4.24
C VAL A 92 6.94 3.31 -4.32
N ASP A 93 8.02 3.43 -3.56
CA ASP A 93 8.96 2.31 -3.35
C ASP A 93 8.37 1.33 -2.31
N ILE A 94 7.55 0.39 -2.78
CA ILE A 94 6.84 -0.58 -1.94
C ILE A 94 7.81 -1.45 -1.13
N GLU A 95 8.95 -1.84 -1.69
CA GLU A 95 9.93 -2.71 -1.01
C GLU A 95 10.66 -1.95 0.12
N SER A 96 10.76 -0.63 0.02
CA SER A 96 11.27 0.17 1.13
C SER A 96 10.38 0.13 2.37
N VAL A 97 9.06 0.00 2.17
CA VAL A 97 8.01 -0.03 3.21
C VAL A 97 7.74 -1.44 3.70
N PHE A 98 7.56 -2.37 2.77
CA PHE A 98 7.33 -3.78 3.02
C PHE A 98 8.44 -4.59 2.34
N PRO A 99 9.60 -4.77 2.99
CA PRO A 99 10.67 -5.64 2.48
C PRO A 99 10.20 -7.05 2.11
N LYS A 100 10.73 -7.57 1.00
CA LYS A 100 10.56 -8.97 0.59
C LYS A 100 11.23 -9.96 1.55
N ASP A 101 12.39 -9.56 2.07
CA ASP A 101 13.12 -10.33 3.07
C ASP A 101 12.76 -9.82 4.47
N PRO A 102 12.12 -10.64 5.32
CA PRO A 102 11.79 -10.27 6.70
C PRO A 102 12.99 -9.81 7.52
N ARG A 103 14.21 -10.24 7.16
CA ARG A 103 15.45 -9.85 7.85
C ARG A 103 15.84 -8.39 7.63
N MET A 104 15.34 -7.75 6.57
CA MET A 104 15.57 -6.32 6.33
C MET A 104 14.65 -5.40 7.15
N PHE A 105 13.55 -5.94 7.70
CA PHE A 105 12.62 -5.16 8.52
C PHE A 105 13.22 -4.81 9.89
N SER A 106 14.03 -5.70 10.48
CA SER A 106 14.68 -5.45 11.78
C SER A 106 15.81 -4.43 11.68
N GLU A 107 16.58 -4.43 10.58
CA GLU A 107 17.74 -3.55 10.43
C GLU A 107 17.34 -2.07 10.25
N LYS A 108 16.21 -1.79 9.57
CA LYS A 108 15.76 -0.40 9.35
C LYS A 108 15.13 0.26 10.58
N ILE A 109 14.56 -0.54 11.51
CA ILE A 109 14.00 0.00 12.76
C ILE A 109 15.14 0.40 13.70
N ASP A 110 16.23 -0.37 13.74
CA ASP A 110 17.39 -0.07 14.59
C ASP A 110 18.10 1.22 14.15
N ASP A 111 18.19 1.50 12.84
CA ASP A 111 18.83 2.73 12.34
C ASP A 111 18.05 4.02 12.66
N HIS A 112 16.73 3.95 12.85
CA HIS A 112 15.90 5.12 13.18
C HIS A 112 15.75 5.39 14.67
N ILE A 113 16.07 4.42 15.55
CA ILE A 113 16.05 4.61 17.01
C ILE A 113 17.41 5.09 17.54
N MET A 114 18.48 5.00 16.74
CA MET A 114 19.84 5.37 17.19
C MET A 114 20.23 6.84 16.93
N TRP A 115 19.34 7.66 16.34
CA TRP A 115 19.55 9.11 16.14
C TRP A 115 18.30 9.98 16.40
N GLY A 116 17.45 9.57 17.35
CA GLY A 116 16.32 10.35 17.86
C GLY A 116 16.41 10.58 19.36
#